data_AF-A0A932IZ17-F1
#
_entry.id   AF-A0A932IZ17-F1
#
_cell.length_a   1.000
_cell.length_b   1.000
_cell.length_c   1.000
_cell.angle_alpha   90.00
_cell.angle_beta   90.00
_cell.angle_gamma   90.00
#
_symmetry.space_group_name_H-M   'P 1'
#
loop_
_entity.id
_entity.type
_entity.pdbx_description
1 polymer ?
#
loop_
_entity_poly.entity_id
_entity_poly.type
_entity_poly.pdbx_seq_one_letter_code
_entity_poly.pdbx_strand_id
1 'polypeptide(L)'
;MRPRLNLLCISLLLCLSSTNFAYAAIDFNHLSESEVALEEQPAKAGKAFAAGTIINAPMAKVCATIQDFAHYPEFMPNTSKVVVAPQADKSALIDVTLSLPLGKTKKYRLKMTPRS
;
A
#
# COMPACT_ATOMS: atom_id res chain seq x y z
N MET A 1 24.15 -6.18 -63.44
CA MET A 1 24.91 -5.73 -62.25
C MET A 1 23.93 -5.19 -61.21
N ARG A 2 23.83 -5.81 -60.02
CA ARG A 2 23.18 -5.21 -58.83
C ARG A 2 24.14 -4.16 -58.23
N PRO A 3 23.69 -3.11 -57.51
CA PRO A 3 23.36 -3.30 -56.08
C PRO A 3 22.26 -2.40 -55.47
N ARG A 4 21.59 -2.96 -54.43
CA ARG A 4 21.24 -2.32 -53.12
C ARG A 4 20.15 -1.22 -53.14
N LEU A 5 19.25 -1.03 -52.15
CA LEU A 5 19.26 -1.38 -50.74
C LEU A 5 17.84 -1.16 -50.13
N ASN A 6 17.40 -2.12 -49.32
CA ASN A 6 16.54 -1.96 -48.12
C ASN A 6 15.17 -1.28 -48.21
N LEU A 7 14.17 -2.08 -48.56
CA LEU A 7 12.77 -1.82 -48.23
C LEU A 7 12.14 -3.09 -47.63
N LEU A 8 12.56 -3.51 -46.43
CA LEU A 8 11.82 -4.54 -45.70
C LEU A 8 12.20 -4.53 -44.20
N CYS A 9 11.16 -4.54 -43.36
CA CYS A 9 11.16 -4.77 -41.91
C CYS A 9 11.45 -3.58 -40.97
N ILE A 10 10.61 -2.54 -40.99
CA ILE A 10 10.43 -1.59 -39.86
C ILE A 10 9.19 -1.99 -39.03
N SER A 11 9.03 -3.28 -38.72
CA SER A 11 7.84 -3.74 -37.98
C SER A 11 8.13 -4.93 -37.07
N LEU A 12 9.32 -4.98 -36.49
CA LEU A 12 9.61 -5.92 -35.41
C LEU A 12 9.33 -5.26 -34.06
N LEU A 13 8.10 -5.46 -33.60
CA LEU A 13 7.71 -5.64 -32.21
C LEU A 13 8.25 -4.61 -31.20
N LEU A 14 7.58 -3.46 -31.15
CA LEU A 14 7.32 -2.80 -29.86
C LEU A 14 6.36 -3.69 -29.03
N CYS A 15 6.87 -4.81 -28.52
CA CYS A 15 6.29 -5.43 -27.33
C CYS A 15 6.71 -4.57 -26.14
N LEU A 16 6.06 -3.43 -25.95
CA LEU A 16 5.99 -2.81 -24.64
C LEU A 16 5.24 -3.80 -23.74
N SER A 17 6.01 -4.55 -22.96
CA SER A 17 5.52 -5.41 -21.90
C SER A 17 4.78 -4.54 -20.87
N SER A 18 3.48 -4.37 -21.06
CA SER A 18 2.58 -3.91 -19.99
C SER A 18 2.64 -4.96 -18.89
N THR A 19 3.49 -4.76 -17.89
CA THR A 19 3.47 -5.56 -16.66
C THR A 19 2.19 -5.21 -15.90
N ASN A 20 1.10 -5.91 -16.25
CA ASN A 20 -0.07 -6.00 -15.41
C ASN A 20 0.35 -6.75 -14.15
N PHE A 21 0.63 -6.00 -13.10
CA PHE A 21 0.76 -6.56 -11.76
C PHE A 21 -0.65 -7.03 -11.34
N ALA A 22 -0.92 -8.32 -11.49
CA ALA A 22 -2.10 -8.94 -10.92
C ALA A 22 -1.96 -8.90 -9.40
N TYR A 23 -2.91 -8.22 -8.74
CA TYR A 23 -3.04 -8.27 -7.28
C TYR A 23 -3.56 -9.66 -6.92
N ALA A 24 -2.80 -10.42 -6.13
CA ALA A 24 -3.31 -11.66 -5.57
C ALA A 24 -4.37 -11.30 -4.52
N ALA A 25 -5.60 -11.77 -4.71
CA ALA A 25 -6.67 -11.59 -3.74
C ALA A 25 -6.37 -12.40 -2.48
N ILE A 26 -6.76 -11.89 -1.31
CA ILE A 26 -6.69 -12.65 -0.07
C ILE A 26 -7.75 -13.76 -0.14
N ASP A 27 -7.35 -14.99 0.17
CA ASP A 27 -8.30 -16.10 0.29
C ASP A 27 -9.13 -15.92 1.57
N PHE A 28 -10.41 -15.58 1.40
CA PHE A 28 -11.34 -15.37 2.50
C PHE A 28 -11.60 -16.64 3.32
N ASN A 29 -11.38 -17.84 2.75
CA ASN A 29 -11.60 -19.11 3.46
C ASN A 29 -10.55 -19.36 4.56
N HIS A 30 -9.41 -18.67 4.49
CA HIS A 30 -8.33 -18.80 5.46
C HIS A 30 -8.32 -17.69 6.51
N LEU A 31 -9.32 -16.81 6.53
CA LEU A 31 -9.43 -15.76 7.53
C LEU A 31 -9.97 -16.29 8.85
N SER A 32 -9.44 -15.80 9.96
CA SER A 32 -9.91 -16.10 11.31
C SER A 32 -9.97 -14.83 12.16
N GLU A 33 -10.60 -14.92 13.34
CA GLU A 33 -10.66 -13.82 14.31
C GLU A 33 -9.37 -13.70 15.15
N SER A 34 -8.57 -14.77 15.21
CA SER A 34 -7.38 -14.85 16.08
C SER A 34 -6.06 -14.57 15.36
N GLU A 35 -6.05 -14.62 14.02
CA GLU A 35 -4.84 -14.51 13.22
C GLU A 35 -5.01 -13.57 12.03
N VAL A 36 -3.89 -13.06 11.54
CA VAL A 36 -3.81 -12.21 10.35
C VAL A 36 -3.17 -13.02 9.23
N ALA A 37 -3.94 -13.32 8.18
CA ALA A 37 -3.43 -13.92 6.96
C ALA A 37 -2.59 -12.89 6.17
N LEU A 38 -1.48 -13.33 5.59
CA LEU A 38 -0.51 -12.50 4.88
C LEU A 38 -0.15 -13.15 3.55
N GLU A 39 -0.31 -12.41 2.46
CA GLU A 39 0.03 -12.85 1.11
C GLU A 39 1.01 -11.86 0.47
N GLU A 40 2.15 -12.34 -0.03
CA GLU A 40 3.11 -11.50 -0.73
C GLU A 40 2.55 -11.06 -2.09
N GLN A 41 2.72 -9.77 -2.40
CA GLN A 41 2.19 -9.14 -3.59
C GLN A 41 3.32 -8.70 -4.52
N PRO A 42 3.10 -8.82 -5.85
CA PRO A 42 4.03 -8.24 -6.81
C PRO A 42 4.22 -6.73 -6.59
N ALA A 43 5.47 -6.27 -6.45
CA ALA A 43 5.82 -4.87 -6.21
C ALA A 43 6.88 -4.37 -7.18
N LYS A 44 6.78 -3.10 -7.61
CA LYS A 44 7.80 -2.44 -8.45
C LYS A 44 9.11 -2.18 -7.70
N ALA A 45 9.03 -1.94 -6.39
CA ALA A 45 10.18 -1.72 -5.51
C ALA A 45 9.81 -2.14 -4.08
N GLY A 46 10.76 -2.75 -3.37
CA GLY A 46 10.52 -3.32 -2.04
C GLY A 46 9.67 -4.59 -2.07
N LYS A 47 9.10 -4.95 -0.92
CA LYS A 47 8.12 -6.04 -0.79
C LYS A 47 6.74 -5.45 -0.53
N ALA A 48 5.71 -5.97 -1.17
CA ALA A 48 4.32 -5.63 -0.88
C ALA A 48 3.60 -6.85 -0.30
N PHE A 49 2.62 -6.61 0.56
CA PHE A 49 1.83 -7.66 1.20
C PHE A 49 0.37 -7.24 1.24
N ALA A 50 -0.53 -8.20 1.05
CA ALA A 50 -1.94 -8.08 1.39
C ALA A 50 -2.14 -8.78 2.74
N ALA A 51 -2.85 -8.13 3.67
CA ALA A 51 -3.13 -8.65 4.99
C ALA A 51 -4.64 -8.66 5.25
N GLY A 52 -5.15 -9.73 5.88
CA GLY A 52 -6.59 -9.90 6.14
C GLY A 52 -6.85 -10.66 7.43
N THR A 53 -7.96 -10.32 8.09
CA THR A 53 -8.43 -10.97 9.33
C THR A 53 -9.92 -10.72 9.50
N ILE A 54 -10.58 -11.44 10.42
CA ILE A 54 -11.98 -11.22 10.78
C ILE A 54 -12.03 -10.34 12.04
N ILE A 55 -12.78 -9.25 11.98
CA ILE A 55 -13.03 -8.38 13.13
C ILE A 55 -14.52 -8.43 13.42
N ASN A 56 -14.88 -8.89 14.62
CA ASN A 56 -16.25 -8.84 15.11
C ASN A 56 -16.62 -7.42 15.59
N ALA A 57 -16.84 -6.52 14.63
CA ALA A 57 -17.27 -5.15 14.87
C ALA A 57 -18.08 -4.60 13.69
N PRO A 58 -18.97 -3.62 13.91
CA PRO A 58 -19.63 -2.91 12.81
C PRO A 58 -18.60 -2.24 11.90
N MET A 59 -18.78 -2.34 10.58
CA MET A 59 -17.87 -1.74 9.58
C MET A 59 -17.61 -0.25 9.85
N ALA A 60 -18.66 0.52 10.18
CA ALA A 60 -18.54 1.93 10.50
C ALA A 60 -17.57 2.21 11.66
N LYS A 61 -17.54 1.34 12.68
CA LYS A 61 -16.62 1.44 13.81
C LYS A 61 -15.19 1.16 13.37
N VAL A 62 -14.98 0.12 12.56
CA VAL A 62 -13.66 -0.21 12.01
C VAL A 62 -13.12 0.94 11.16
N CYS A 63 -13.94 1.49 10.26
CA CYS A 63 -13.56 2.63 9.43
C CYS A 63 -13.25 3.88 10.25
N ALA A 64 -14.01 4.15 11.31
CA ALA A 64 -13.76 5.28 12.20
C ALA A 64 -12.44 5.12 12.96
N THR A 65 -12.16 3.93 13.52
CA THR A 65 -10.90 3.65 14.23
C THR A 65 -9.68 3.75 13.30
N ILE A 66 -9.76 3.21 12.09
CA ILE A 66 -8.66 3.31 11.11
C ILE A 66 -8.43 4.76 10.65
N GLN A 67 -9.47 5.59 10.60
CA GLN A 67 -9.33 6.99 10.20
C GLN A 67 -9.01 7.93 11.37
N ASP A 68 -9.00 7.44 12.60
CA ASP A 68 -8.62 8.19 13.79
C ASP A 68 -7.10 8.25 13.96
N PHE A 69 -6.46 8.98 13.03
CA PHE A 69 -5.00 9.07 12.94
C PHE A 69 -4.35 9.60 14.22
N ALA A 70 -5.04 10.43 15.00
CA ALA A 70 -4.49 11.05 16.21
C ALA A 70 -4.17 10.01 17.29
N HIS A 71 -4.95 8.93 17.37
CA HIS A 71 -4.83 7.88 18.40
C HIS A 71 -4.01 6.67 17.95
N TYR A 72 -3.38 6.73 16.77
CA TYR A 72 -2.49 5.67 16.29
C TYR A 72 -1.41 5.22 17.29
N PRO A 73 -0.77 6.10 18.11
CA PRO A 73 0.21 5.65 19.10
C PRO A 73 -0.33 4.65 20.15
N GLU A 74 -1.66 4.57 20.33
CA GLU A 74 -2.28 3.69 21.31
C GLU A 74 -2.38 2.24 20.83
N PHE A 75 -2.41 2.02 19.51
CA PHE A 75 -2.67 0.68 18.95
C PHE A 75 -1.76 0.29 17.78
N MET A 76 -1.16 1.24 17.05
CA MET A 76 -0.24 0.93 15.95
C MET A 76 1.16 0.65 16.49
N PRO A 77 1.72 -0.55 16.24
CA PRO A 77 3.06 -0.90 16.68
C PRO A 77 4.10 0.11 16.18
N ASN A 78 5.10 0.38 17.01
CA ASN A 78 6.23 1.28 16.71
C ASN A 78 5.85 2.73 16.39
N THR A 79 4.61 3.15 16.59
CA THR A 79 4.19 4.54 16.38
C THR A 79 4.28 5.31 17.69
N SER A 80 5.21 6.25 17.79
CA SER A 80 5.43 7.01 19.04
C SER A 80 4.75 8.36 19.06
N LYS A 81 4.44 8.93 17.90
CA LYS A 81 3.74 10.22 17.80
C LYS A 81 3.03 10.36 16.45
N VAL A 82 1.83 10.91 16.48
CA VAL A 82 1.14 11.43 15.30
C VAL A 82 0.69 12.86 15.53
N VAL A 83 0.83 13.71 14.52
CA VAL A 83 0.23 15.05 14.47
C VAL A 83 -0.58 15.16 13.20
N VAL A 84 -1.88 15.43 13.33
CA VAL A 84 -2.77 15.66 12.19
C VAL A 84 -2.70 17.13 11.83
N ALA A 85 -2.24 17.43 10.62
CA ALA A 85 -2.22 18.77 10.08
C ALA A 85 -3.57 19.08 9.39
N PRO A 86 -4.08 20.31 9.54
CA PRO A 86 -5.28 20.72 8.83
C PRO A 86 -5.04 20.69 7.32
N GLN A 87 -6.03 20.19 6.57
CA GLN A 87 -6.06 20.23 5.12
C GLN A 87 -7.39 20.82 4.63
N ALA A 88 -7.36 21.43 3.45
CA ALA A 88 -8.52 22.03 2.82
C ALA A 88 -9.37 21.02 2.01
N ASP A 89 -8.82 19.85 1.68
CA ASP A 89 -9.48 18.78 0.95
C ASP A 89 -9.94 17.64 1.88
N LYS A 90 -10.59 16.61 1.32
CA LYS A 90 -11.09 15.43 2.07
C LYS A 90 -9.98 14.43 2.47
N SER A 91 -8.72 14.81 2.36
CA SER A 91 -7.58 14.01 2.82
C SER A 91 -7.07 14.50 4.16
N ALA A 92 -6.37 13.61 4.87
CA ALA A 92 -5.64 13.99 6.07
C ALA A 92 -4.14 14.04 5.78
N LEU A 93 -3.49 15.12 6.18
CA LEU A 93 -2.03 15.20 6.16
C LEU A 93 -1.54 14.89 7.57
N ILE A 94 -0.76 13.83 7.74
CA ILE A 94 -0.29 13.38 9.05
C ILE A 94 1.22 13.35 9.12
N ASP A 95 1.77 13.86 10.22
CA ASP A 95 3.16 13.69 10.58
C ASP A 95 3.29 12.52 11.56
N VAL A 96 3.97 11.46 11.14
CA VAL A 96 4.14 10.22 11.92
C VAL A 96 5.59 10.07 12.33
N THR A 97 5.81 9.80 13.62
CA THR A 97 7.11 9.38 14.14
C THR A 97 7.07 7.89 14.48
N LEU A 98 7.98 7.13 13.87
CA LEU A 98 8.16 5.71 14.11
C LEU A 98 9.40 5.47 14.97
N SER A 99 9.23 4.72 16.07
CA SER A 99 10.29 4.21 16.92
C SER A 99 10.54 2.75 16.55
N LEU A 100 11.43 2.51 15.60
CA LEU A 100 11.70 1.19 15.04
C LEU A 100 12.67 0.40 15.93
N PRO A 101 12.65 -0.95 15.81
CA PRO A 101 13.66 -1.81 16.43
C PRO A 101 15.09 -1.33 16.11
N LEU A 102 16.03 -1.60 17.04
CA LEU A 102 17.44 -1.15 16.99
C LEU A 102 17.63 0.37 17.21
N GLY A 103 16.70 1.01 17.92
CA GLY A 103 16.82 2.41 18.36
C GLY A 103 16.71 3.43 17.21
N LYS A 104 16.14 3.04 16.06
CA LYS A 104 16.02 3.92 14.90
C LYS A 104 14.72 4.72 14.98
N THR A 105 14.84 6.05 14.89
CA THR A 105 13.67 6.93 14.77
C THR A 105 13.51 7.38 13.32
N LYS A 106 12.31 7.27 12.78
CA LYS A 106 11.95 7.77 11.45
C LYS A 106 10.78 8.73 11.55
N LYS A 107 10.79 9.77 10.72
CA LYS A 107 9.73 10.79 10.67
C LYS A 107 9.25 10.91 9.23
N TYR A 108 7.94 10.85 9.04
CA TYR A 108 7.31 10.91 7.74
C TYR A 108 6.15 11.88 7.77
N ARG A 109 5.90 12.53 6.63
CA ARG A 109 4.66 13.26 6.36
C ARG A 109 3.90 12.50 5.28
N LEU A 110 2.69 12.06 5.61
CA LEU A 110 1.88 11.20 4.75
C LEU A 110 0.55 11.91 4.44
N LYS A 111 0.16 11.90 3.16
CA LYS A 111 -1.17 12.32 2.73
C LYS A 111 -2.05 11.08 2.62
N MET A 112 -3.08 11.01 3.47
CA MET A 112 -4.01 9.90 3.56
C MET A 112 -5.27 10.20 2.72
N THR A 113 -5.58 9.31 1.80
CA THR A 113 -6.80 9.36 0.96
C THR A 113 -7.59 8.07 1.17
N PRO A 114 -8.51 8.02 2.15
CA PRO A 114 -9.35 6.85 2.37
C PRO A 114 -10.15 6.54 1.10
N ARG A 115 -10.23 5.26 0.73
CA ARG A 115 -11.22 4.84 -0.28
C ARG A 115 -12.55 4.66 0.45
N SER A 116 -13.56 5.39 -0.02
CA SER A 116 -14.96 5.24 0.38
C SER A 116 -15.61 4.07 -0.34
#